data_AF-A0A7V5R088-F1
#
_entry.id   AF-A0A7V5R088-F1
#
_cell.length_a   1.000
_cell.length_b   1.000
_cell.length_c   1.000
_cell.angle_alpha   90.00
_cell.angle_beta   90.00
_cell.angle_gamma   90.00
#
_symmetry.space_group_name_H-M   'P 1'
#
loop_
_entity.id
_entity.type
_entity.pdbx_description
1 polymer ?
#
loop_
_entity_poly.entity_id
_entity_poly.type
_entity_poly.pdbx_seq_one_letter_code
_entity_poly.pdbx_strand_id
1 'polypeptide(L)'
;NDALLREGFTKYLIPGGLVAIVIIVEMAIVVGPENFGLDKFADPVARAADYSNTKELGMLLYTDYVYPFELAAVLLLVAIIAAISLTMRRRPQTKYQDPAKQILVRREDRVRVVKMESEKIKE
;
A
#
# COMPACT_ATOMS: atom_id res chain seq x y z
N ASN A 1 18.85 -1.47 -25.04
CA ASN A 1 17.42 -1.84 -24.92
C ASN A 1 16.65 -0.59 -24.50
N ASP A 2 16.92 0.55 -25.16
CA ASP A 2 16.77 1.88 -24.51
C ASP A 2 15.59 2.68 -25.08
N ALA A 3 14.99 2.17 -26.16
CA ALA A 3 13.82 2.76 -26.81
C ALA A 3 12.58 2.71 -25.91
N LEU A 4 12.39 1.61 -25.17
CA LEU A 4 11.26 1.39 -24.25
C LEU A 4 11.25 2.36 -23.05
N LEU A 5 12.41 2.88 -22.61
CA LEU A 5 12.50 3.87 -21.51
C LEU A 5 12.22 5.30 -21.98
N ARG A 6 12.43 5.59 -23.26
CA ARG A 6 12.15 6.91 -23.86
C ARG A 6 10.73 7.01 -24.41
N GLU A 7 10.09 5.89 -24.68
CA GLU A 7 8.71 5.82 -25.14
C GLU A 7 7.76 6.28 -24.02
N GLY A 8 7.26 7.51 -24.16
CA GLY A 8 6.35 8.15 -23.20
C GLY A 8 6.99 9.14 -22.24
N PHE A 9 8.33 9.22 -22.13
CA PHE A 9 9.00 10.21 -21.29
C PHE A 9 8.59 11.64 -21.67
N THR A 10 8.62 11.98 -22.96
CA THR A 10 8.16 13.27 -23.49
C THR A 10 6.66 13.53 -23.30
N LYS A 11 5.85 12.46 -23.22
CA LYS A 11 4.40 12.57 -22.97
C LYS A 11 4.08 13.01 -21.54
N TYR A 12 4.88 12.57 -20.57
CA TYR A 12 4.74 12.98 -19.17
C TYR A 12 5.56 14.22 -18.80
N LEU A 13 6.58 14.58 -19.61
CA LEU A 13 7.43 15.73 -19.37
C LEU A 13 6.67 17.06 -19.43
N ILE A 14 5.73 17.22 -20.37
CA ILE A 14 4.92 18.45 -20.49
C ILE A 14 4.01 18.65 -19.27
N PRO A 15 3.11 17.71 -18.90
CA PRO A 15 2.26 17.87 -17.72
C PRO A 15 3.08 17.88 -16.42
N GLY A 16 4.13 17.07 -16.31
CA GLY A 16 5.02 17.06 -15.15
C GLY A 16 5.80 18.37 -15.00
N GLY A 17 6.24 18.97 -16.10
CA GLY A 17 6.88 20.28 -16.13
C GLY A 17 5.96 21.39 -15.68
N LEU A 18 4.69 21.38 -16.10
CA LEU A 18 3.67 22.31 -15.61
C LEU A 18 3.48 22.21 -14.10
N VAL A 19 3.33 20.98 -13.57
CA VAL A 19 3.20 20.76 -12.12
C VAL A 19 4.45 21.22 -11.37
N ALA A 20 5.64 20.91 -11.88
CA ALA A 20 6.90 21.36 -11.28
C ALA A 20 7.00 22.89 -11.23
N ILE A 21 6.60 23.58 -12.29
CA ILE A 21 6.57 25.06 -12.32
C ILE A 21 5.60 25.59 -11.26
N VAL A 22 4.40 25.01 -11.16
CA VAL A 22 3.41 25.41 -10.13
C VAL A 22 4.00 25.26 -8.73
N ILE A 23 4.61 24.11 -8.42
CA ILE A 23 5.23 23.86 -7.12
C ILE A 23 6.35 24.86 -6.83
N ILE A 24 7.18 25.19 -7.84
CA ILE A 24 8.25 26.18 -7.69
C ILE A 24 7.69 27.57 -7.40
N VAL A 25 6.63 27.97 -8.12
CA VAL A 25 5.97 29.26 -7.90
C VAL A 25 5.36 29.33 -6.51
N GLU A 26 4.67 28.27 -6.07
CA GLU A 26 4.12 28.20 -4.71
C GLU A 26 5.22 28.29 -3.64
N MET A 27 6.32 27.54 -3.82
CA MET A 27 7.47 27.61 -2.92
C MET A 27 8.12 28.99 -2.90
N ALA A 28 8.23 29.66 -4.04
CA ALA A 28 8.76 31.02 -4.11
C ALA A 28 7.86 32.04 -3.40
N ILE A 29 6.54 31.85 -3.45
CA ILE A 29 5.59 32.69 -2.72
C ILE A 29 5.68 32.42 -1.21
N VAL A 30 5.69 31.15 -0.80
CA VAL A 30 5.68 30.75 0.63
C VAL A 30 7.01 31.03 1.33
N VAL A 31 8.13 30.73 0.67
CA VAL A 31 9.50 30.85 1.22
C VAL A 31 10.20 32.12 0.72
N GLY A 32 9.50 32.98 -0.01
CA GLY A 32 10.03 34.24 -0.49
C GLY A 32 10.36 35.21 0.65
N PRO A 33 11.17 36.24 0.40
CA PRO A 33 11.60 37.22 1.41
C PRO A 33 10.43 37.92 2.12
N GLU A 34 9.30 38.06 1.42
CA GLU A 34 8.08 38.65 1.98
C GLU A 34 7.39 37.76 3.02
N ASN A 35 7.58 36.44 3.00
CA ASN A 35 6.90 35.52 3.91
C ASN A 35 7.87 34.76 4.82
N PHE A 36 9.14 34.70 4.47
CA PHE A 36 10.17 33.91 5.15
C PHE A 36 11.49 34.70 5.23
N GLY A 37 11.93 35.00 6.45
CA GLY A 37 13.14 35.78 6.73
C GLY A 37 13.44 35.79 8.23
N LEU A 38 14.68 36.11 8.60
CA LEU A 38 15.15 36.14 10.01
C LEU A 38 14.46 37.23 10.86
N ASP A 39 13.85 38.20 10.17
CA ASP A 39 12.98 39.25 10.70
C ASP A 39 11.58 38.73 11.09
N LYS A 40 11.13 37.63 10.47
CA LYS A 40 9.81 37.01 10.73
C LYS A 40 9.89 35.72 11.54
N PHE A 41 10.96 34.95 11.36
CA PHE A 41 11.23 33.72 12.07
C PHE A 41 12.56 33.83 12.78
N ALA A 42 12.57 33.60 14.09
CA ALA A 42 13.80 33.59 14.86
C ALA A 42 14.76 32.51 14.33
N ASP A 43 16.06 32.80 14.39
CA ASP A 43 17.09 31.81 14.10
C ASP A 43 16.84 30.54 14.94
N PRO A 44 16.95 29.35 14.34
CA PRO A 44 16.80 28.11 15.07
C PRO A 44 17.81 28.08 16.21
N VAL A 45 17.31 27.83 17.43
CA VAL A 45 18.14 27.81 18.64
C VAL A 45 19.30 26.84 18.44
N ALA A 46 20.52 27.35 18.51
CA ALA A 46 21.72 26.52 18.47
C ALA A 46 21.67 25.55 19.65
N ARG A 47 21.50 24.26 19.36
CA ARG A 47 21.46 23.20 20.37
C ARG A 47 22.89 22.75 20.66
N ALA A 48 23.15 22.41 21.92
CA ALA A 48 24.46 21.92 22.36
C ALA A 48 24.77 20.53 21.77
N ALA A 49 26.04 20.13 21.75
CA ALA A 49 26.48 18.88 21.10
C ALA A 49 25.91 17.61 21.75
N ASP A 50 25.46 17.70 23.00
CA ASP A 50 24.79 16.65 23.79
C ASP A 50 23.27 16.60 23.56
N TYR A 51 22.72 17.51 22.75
CA TYR A 51 21.31 17.54 22.43
C TYR A 51 20.90 16.37 21.53
N SER A 52 19.85 15.65 21.94
CA SER A 52 19.33 14.49 21.21
C SER A 52 17.98 14.81 20.55
N ASN A 53 17.99 14.94 19.23
CA ASN A 53 16.77 15.07 18.43
C ASN A 53 15.84 13.86 18.60
N THR A 54 16.40 12.64 18.72
CA THR A 54 15.63 11.42 18.92
C THR A 54 14.87 11.44 20.25
N LYS A 55 15.48 11.97 21.30
CA LYS A 55 14.82 12.11 22.61
C LYS A 55 13.67 13.12 22.54
N GLU A 56 13.88 14.30 21.96
CA GLU A 56 12.80 15.29 21.84
C GLU A 56 11.65 14.80 20.96
N LEU A 57 11.94 14.21 19.81
CA LEU A 57 10.91 13.60 18.97
C LEU A 57 10.15 12.50 19.72
N GLY A 58 10.86 11.65 20.47
CA GLY A 58 10.24 10.65 21.32
C GLY A 58 9.30 11.27 22.36
N MET A 59 9.73 12.34 23.04
CA MET A 59 8.86 13.02 24.00
C MET A 59 7.59 13.53 23.31
N LEU A 60 7.70 14.29 22.23
CA LEU A 60 6.55 14.82 21.49
C LEU A 60 5.59 13.72 21.02
N LEU A 61 6.13 12.61 20.47
CA LEU A 61 5.33 11.49 19.98
C LEU A 61 4.52 10.81 21.09
N TYR A 62 5.09 10.71 22.30
CA TYR A 62 4.46 10.00 23.42
C TYR A 62 3.71 10.90 24.40
N THR A 63 3.84 12.23 24.31
CA THR A 63 3.10 13.19 25.16
C THR A 63 2.01 13.91 24.37
N ASP A 64 2.40 14.70 23.37
CA ASP A 64 1.48 15.63 22.70
C ASP A 64 0.80 15.00 21.49
N TYR A 65 1.51 14.09 20.81
CA TYR A 65 1.07 13.47 19.56
C TYR A 65 0.72 11.98 19.71
N VAL A 66 0.34 11.55 20.91
CA VAL A 66 -0.01 10.15 21.18
C VAL A 66 -1.16 9.66 20.27
N TYR A 67 -2.18 10.49 20.06
CA TYR A 67 -3.33 10.14 19.23
C TYR A 67 -2.99 9.90 17.75
N PRO A 68 -2.34 10.83 17.03
CA PRO A 68 -1.93 10.58 15.65
C PRO A 68 -0.87 9.46 15.55
N PHE A 69 -0.04 9.25 16.56
CA PHE A 69 0.89 8.12 16.60
C PHE A 69 0.16 6.78 16.65
N GLU A 70 -0.87 6.64 17.50
CA GLU A 70 -1.70 5.44 17.53
C GLU A 70 -2.48 5.23 16.22
N LEU A 71 -3.00 6.31 15.63
CA LEU A 71 -3.68 6.24 14.33
C LEU A 71 -2.74 5.72 13.24
N ALA A 72 -1.48 6.18 13.23
CA ALA A 72 -0.47 5.65 12.31
C ALA A 72 -0.21 4.16 12.53
N ALA A 73 -0.18 3.68 13.78
CA ALA A 73 -0.03 2.25 14.08
C ALA A 73 -1.21 1.42 13.55
N VAL A 74 -2.45 1.91 13.68
CA VAL A 74 -3.64 1.27 13.09
C VAL A 74 -3.59 1.27 11.57
N LEU A 75 -3.17 2.38 10.96
CA LEU A 75 -2.99 2.45 9.51
C LEU A 75 -1.96 1.44 9.00
N LEU A 76 -0.84 1.27 9.70
CA LEU A 76 0.16 0.24 9.38
C LEU A 76 -0.42 -1.16 9.49
N LEU A 77 -1.21 -1.44 10.52
CA LEU A 77 -1.89 -2.73 10.67
C LEU A 77 -2.84 -3.00 9.49
N VAL A 78 -3.68 -2.04 9.15
CA VAL A 78 -4.62 -2.14 8.02
C VAL A 78 -3.85 -2.32 6.71
N ALA A 79 -2.74 -1.61 6.52
CA ALA A 79 -1.90 -1.73 5.33
C ALA A 79 -1.33 -3.15 5.16
N ILE A 80 -0.88 -3.78 6.25
CA ILE A 80 -0.39 -5.17 6.21
C ILE A 80 -1.52 -6.13 5.82
N ILE A 81 -2.71 -5.98 6.43
CA ILE A 81 -3.88 -6.80 6.11
C ILE A 81 -4.27 -6.62 4.63
N ALA A 82 -4.32 -5.38 4.17
CA ALA A 82 -4.64 -5.06 2.79
C ALA A 82 -3.63 -5.68 1.81
N ALA A 83 -2.33 -5.51 2.06
CA ALA A 83 -1.27 -6.06 1.22
C ALA A 83 -1.31 -7.59 1.13
N ILE A 84 -1.51 -8.28 2.25
CA ILE A 84 -1.65 -9.74 2.26
C ILE A 84 -2.92 -10.15 1.51
N SER A 85 -4.06 -9.51 1.78
CA SER A 85 -5.33 -9.85 1.15
C SER A 85 -5.30 -9.68 -0.37
N LEU A 86 -4.59 -8.65 -0.86
CA LEU A 86 -4.47 -8.34 -2.28
C LEU A 86 -3.58 -9.36 -3.01
N THR A 87 -2.55 -9.85 -2.33
CA THR A 87 -1.60 -10.82 -2.89
C THR A 87 -2.03 -12.28 -2.68
N MET A 88 -3.00 -12.53 -1.78
CA MET A 88 -3.54 -13.84 -1.50
C MET A 88 -4.41 -14.36 -2.65
N ARG A 89 -3.76 -14.98 -3.65
CA ARG A 89 -4.43 -15.56 -4.82
C ARG A 89 -4.96 -16.97 -4.52
N ARG A 90 -6.27 -17.17 -4.69
CA ARG A 90 -6.85 -18.53 -4.73
C ARG A 90 -6.51 -19.22 -6.05
N ARG A 91 -5.99 -20.45 -5.97
CA ARG A 91 -5.70 -21.29 -7.14
C ARG A 91 -6.96 -22.09 -7.52
N PRO A 92 -7.54 -21.90 -8.72
CA PRO A 92 -8.82 -22.53 -9.09
C PRO A 92 -8.71 -24.05 -9.31
N GLN A 93 -7.51 -24.57 -9.60
CA GLN A 93 -7.27 -26.00 -9.79
C GLN A 93 -7.07 -26.75 -8.46
N THR A 94 -7.08 -26.06 -7.32
CA THR A 94 -6.93 -26.71 -6.01
C THR A 94 -8.27 -27.29 -5.58
N LYS A 95 -8.31 -28.61 -5.35
CA LYS A 95 -9.47 -29.28 -4.78
C LYS A 95 -9.54 -28.99 -3.29
N TYR A 96 -10.57 -28.27 -2.86
CA TYR A 96 -10.89 -28.07 -1.45
C TYR A 96 -12.06 -28.98 -1.08
N GLN A 97 -11.97 -29.62 0.08
CA GLN A 97 -13.09 -30.34 0.68
C GLN A 97 -13.88 -29.38 1.55
N ASP A 98 -15.21 -29.46 1.46
CA ASP A 98 -16.13 -28.74 2.34
C ASP A 98 -16.66 -29.75 3.37
N PRO A 99 -16.18 -29.72 4.63
CA PRO A 99 -16.60 -30.67 5.65
C PRO A 99 -18.11 -30.61 5.94
N ALA A 100 -18.72 -29.43 5.85
CA ALA A 100 -20.15 -29.29 6.08
C ALA A 100 -20.94 -30.06 5.01
N LYS A 101 -20.51 -29.96 3.74
CA LYS A 101 -21.10 -30.78 2.66
C LYS A 101 -20.87 -32.27 2.88
N GLN A 102 -19.71 -32.69 3.40
CA GLN A 102 -19.42 -34.11 3.63
C GLN A 102 -20.28 -34.73 4.75
N ILE A 103 -20.57 -33.97 5.81
CA ILE A 103 -21.36 -34.43 6.95
C ILE A 103 -22.85 -34.55 6.57
N LEU A 104 -23.35 -33.66 5.72
CA LEU A 104 -24.75 -33.64 5.29
C LEU A 104 -25.10 -34.72 4.24
N VAL A 105 -24.12 -35.48 3.73
CA VAL A 105 -24.34 -36.54 2.72
C VAL A 105 -25.22 -37.66 3.27
N ARG A 106 -26.31 -37.96 2.55
CA ARG A 106 -27.20 -39.09 2.88
C ARG A 106 -26.77 -40.35 2.14
N ARG A 107 -27.33 -41.50 2.52
CA ARG A 107 -27.05 -42.79 1.86
C ARG A 107 -27.39 -42.75 0.37
N GLU A 108 -28.44 -42.01 0.02
CA GLU A 108 -28.97 -41.81 -1.32
C GLU A 108 -27.93 -41.17 -2.27
N ASP A 109 -27.14 -40.22 -1.76
CA ASP A 109 -26.24 -39.37 -2.55
C ASP A 109 -24.91 -40.05 -2.92
N ARG A 110 -24.63 -41.23 -2.35
CA ARG A 110 -23.32 -41.88 -2.47
C ARG A 110 -23.13 -42.68 -3.75
N VAL A 111 -24.21 -43.04 -4.44
CA VAL A 111 -24.17 -43.94 -5.59
C VAL A 111 -24.98 -43.36 -6.74
N ARG A 112 -24.36 -43.22 -7.91
CA ARG A 112 -25.04 -42.81 -9.14
C ARG A 112 -24.91 -43.90 -10.18
N VAL A 113 -26.03 -44.48 -10.59
CA VAL A 113 -26.06 -45.40 -11.73
C VAL A 113 -26.01 -44.58 -13.01
N VAL A 114 -24.87 -44.63 -13.70
CA VAL A 114 -24.68 -43.96 -15.00
C VAL A 114 -24.77 -45.01 -16.09
N LYS A 115 -25.75 -44.85 -17.01
CA LYS A 115 -25.77 -45.65 -18.24
C LYS A 115 -24.66 -45.15 -19.16
N MET A 116 -23.84 -46.08 -19.62
CA MET A 116 -22.71 -45.81 -20.52
C MET A 116 -22.85 -46.74 -21.74
N GLU A 117 -22.43 -46.28 -22.92
CA GLU A 117 -22.37 -47.16 -24.08
C GLU A 117 -21.38 -48.30 -23.84
N SER A 118 -21.71 -49.50 -24.31
CA SER A 118 -20.83 -50.65 -24.16
C SER A 118 -19.58 -50.45 -25.01
N GLU A 119 -18.43 -50.44 -24.36
CA GLU A 119 -17.13 -50.35 -25.03
C GLU A 119 -16.97 -51.56 -25.96
N LYS A 120 -16.92 -51.29 -27.28
CA LYS A 120 -16.68 -52.35 -28.26
C LYS A 120 -15.20 -52.71 -28.20
N ILE A 121 -14.92 -53.93 -27.79
CA ILE A 121 -13.60 -54.54 -27.85
C ILE A 121 -13.15 -54.47 -29.32
N LYS A 122 -12.13 -53.67 -29.60
CA LYS A 122 -11.47 -53.67 -30.92
C LYS A 122 -10.59 -54.93 -30.97
N GLU A 123 -10.97 -55.87 -31.83
CA GLU A 123 -10.05 -56.90 -32.35
C GLU A 123 -9.02 -56.29 -33.30
#